data_AF-A0A9D8VJL7-F1
#
_entry.id   AF-A0A9D8VJL7-F1
#
_cell.length_a   1.000
_cell.length_b   1.000
_cell.length_c   1.000
_cell.angle_alpha   90.00
_cell.angle_beta   90.00
_cell.angle_gamma   90.00
#
_symmetry.space_group_name_H-M   'P 1'
#
loop_
_entity.id
_entity.type
_entity.pdbx_description
1 polymer ?
#
loop_
_entity_poly.entity_id
_entity_poly.type
_entity_poly.pdbx_seq_one_letter_code
_entity_poly.pdbx_strand_id
1 'polypeptide(L)'
;MQLIGPLFALVLLAWAPYAATNPAAGPSDTAAAAALAPRGEHVLAWAPYAATTPAPTDDPRVLLIGLDGVRPDRLAHAQTPNIDALAARGFYSPIAQTRMPTVSGPAWSSMTGGVWSEKHGVLGNDFSENRYEEYPDFLTRLEQLDADRWNTLAVLDWPPLGTTNAGGPMISDTVDTKVIINGDVIGYPEADARSCNAAEALLATQEVHAAFVYLGNIDVAGHNTSSFSAEYTEAIEWADGCVGRLAEALAGRPDSEDWLILMSTDHGRTPEGGHGGDSPEELTIFYLAAGAAANPEEKRVPTTVDVAVTALTHLGVAIDPAWKLDGRAIGLRAGQ
;
A
#
# COMPACT_ATOMS: atom_id res chain seq x y z
N MET A 1 49.69 -23.36 -11.29
CA MET A 1 48.80 -23.78 -10.19
C MET A 1 48.72 -22.65 -9.18
N GLN A 2 47.70 -21.80 -9.27
CA GLN A 2 47.25 -20.89 -8.22
C GLN A 2 45.83 -20.45 -8.58
N LEU A 3 44.88 -20.93 -7.77
CA LEU A 3 43.46 -20.58 -7.73
C LEU A 3 43.30 -19.35 -6.83
N ILE A 4 42.56 -18.31 -7.26
CA ILE A 4 41.80 -17.42 -6.37
C ILE A 4 40.54 -16.95 -7.14
N GLY A 5 39.36 -17.09 -6.52
CA GLY A 5 38.01 -17.01 -7.10
C GLY A 5 37.40 -15.61 -7.30
N PRO A 6 36.09 -15.52 -7.62
CA PRO A 6 35.46 -14.30 -8.10
C PRO A 6 35.08 -13.35 -6.95
N LEU A 7 35.34 -12.07 -7.17
CA LEU A 7 34.89 -10.95 -6.34
C LEU A 7 33.37 -10.77 -6.52
N PHE A 8 32.59 -10.93 -5.45
CA PHE A 8 31.24 -10.38 -5.37
C PHE A 8 31.36 -8.90 -4.97
N ALA A 9 30.91 -8.01 -5.85
CA ALA A 9 30.78 -6.59 -5.55
C ALA A 9 29.43 -6.34 -4.86
N LEU A 10 29.47 -5.96 -3.58
CA LEU A 10 28.34 -5.40 -2.85
C LEU A 10 28.04 -4.03 -3.46
N VAL A 11 26.90 -3.88 -4.13
CA VAL A 11 26.40 -2.56 -4.55
C VAL A 11 25.57 -2.01 -3.39
N LEU A 12 26.20 -1.16 -2.58
CA LEU A 12 25.48 -0.28 -1.66
C LEU A 12 24.87 0.86 -2.49
N LEU A 13 23.57 0.77 -2.77
CA LEU A 13 22.81 1.92 -3.28
C LEU A 13 22.59 2.90 -2.13
N ALA A 14 23.56 3.80 -1.97
CA ALA A 14 23.43 4.94 -1.09
C ALA A 14 22.40 5.93 -1.70
N TRP A 15 21.36 6.22 -0.93
CA TRP A 15 20.50 7.38 -1.09
C TRP A 15 21.37 8.64 -1.22
N ALA A 16 21.36 9.30 -2.37
CA ALA A 16 22.05 10.57 -2.57
C ALA A 16 21.04 11.71 -2.36
N PRO A 17 21.13 12.50 -1.28
CA PRO A 17 20.29 13.68 -1.14
C PRO A 17 20.76 14.77 -2.12
N TYR A 18 19.80 15.36 -2.82
CA TYR A 18 20.01 16.54 -3.65
C TYR A 18 20.40 17.72 -2.75
N ALA A 19 21.68 18.11 -2.77
CA ALA A 19 22.22 19.19 -1.95
C ALA A 19 21.95 20.57 -2.58
N ALA A 20 21.04 21.34 -2.00
CA ALA A 20 21.00 22.78 -2.19
C ALA A 20 22.00 23.44 -1.23
N THR A 21 23.10 23.95 -1.77
CA THR A 21 24.12 24.68 -1.00
C THR A 21 23.67 26.11 -0.68
N ASN A 22 23.77 26.52 0.59
CA ASN A 22 24.16 27.88 0.94
C ASN A 22 24.82 27.94 2.35
N PRO A 23 25.77 28.86 2.60
CA PRO A 23 26.82 28.68 3.60
C PRO A 23 26.50 29.22 5.00
N ALA A 24 27.00 28.47 5.97
CA ALA A 24 27.50 28.78 7.31
C ALA A 24 27.20 30.15 7.97
N ALA A 25 26.63 30.07 9.18
CA ALA A 25 27.02 30.88 10.34
C ALA A 25 27.10 29.97 11.58
N GLY A 26 28.17 30.12 12.37
CA GLY A 26 28.59 29.25 13.48
C GLY A 26 27.93 29.54 14.84
N PRO A 27 28.56 29.14 15.97
CA PRO A 27 27.93 28.22 16.92
C PRO A 27 27.57 28.85 18.28
N SER A 28 26.59 28.27 18.99
CA SER A 28 26.58 28.18 20.46
C SER A 28 25.44 27.32 21.00
N ASP A 29 25.81 26.26 21.74
CA ASP A 29 25.24 25.72 22.98
C ASP A 29 23.74 25.84 23.29
N THR A 30 23.09 24.68 23.46
CA THR A 30 22.55 24.15 24.74
C THR A 30 21.28 23.33 24.51
N ALA A 31 21.25 22.17 25.15
CA ALA A 31 20.08 21.32 25.24
C ALA A 31 18.95 22.02 26.00
N ALA A 32 17.75 22.02 25.43
CA ALA A 32 16.51 22.16 26.18
C ALA A 32 15.43 21.30 25.51
N ALA A 33 14.96 20.30 26.26
CA ALA A 33 13.86 19.42 25.90
C ALA A 33 12.64 20.25 25.49
N ALA A 34 12.13 20.03 24.28
CA ALA A 34 10.79 20.47 23.92
C ALA A 34 9.80 19.55 24.64
N ALA A 35 9.06 20.12 25.58
CA ALA A 35 8.00 19.45 26.30
C ALA A 35 6.93 18.95 25.31
N LEU A 36 6.70 17.64 25.30
CA LEU A 36 5.50 17.03 24.72
C LEU A 36 4.28 17.59 25.48
N ALA A 37 3.39 18.25 24.76
CA ALA A 37 2.06 18.56 25.27
C ALA A 37 1.32 17.24 25.57
N PRO A 38 0.52 17.16 26.65
CA PRO A 38 -0.23 15.97 26.95
C PRO A 38 -1.27 15.73 25.84
N ARG A 39 -1.16 14.60 25.12
CA ARG A 39 -2.21 14.13 24.19
C ARG A 39 -3.48 13.93 25.02
N GLY A 40 -4.53 14.67 24.65
CA GLY A 40 -5.84 14.58 25.27
C GLY A 40 -6.40 13.16 25.14
N GLU A 41 -6.96 12.68 26.23
CA GLU A 41 -7.78 11.47 26.31
C GLU A 41 -9.01 11.61 25.42
N HIS A 42 -8.96 11.08 24.20
CA HIS A 42 -10.14 10.67 23.46
C HIS A 42 -9.82 9.40 22.66
N VAL A 43 -9.50 8.31 23.37
CA VAL A 43 -9.77 6.97 22.82
C VAL A 43 -11.29 6.81 22.91
N LEU A 44 -12.00 7.36 21.91
CA LEU A 44 -13.33 6.87 21.62
C LEU A 44 -13.13 5.40 21.27
N ALA A 45 -13.58 4.50 22.14
CA ALA A 45 -13.74 3.10 21.78
C ALA A 45 -14.63 3.09 20.54
N TRP A 46 -14.01 2.88 19.38
CA TRP A 46 -14.73 2.74 18.12
C TRP A 46 -15.65 1.54 18.27
N ALA A 47 -16.94 1.72 17.97
CA ALA A 47 -17.85 0.59 17.89
C ALA A 47 -17.29 -0.34 16.79
N PRO A 48 -17.14 -1.65 17.04
CA PRO A 48 -16.63 -2.56 16.03
C PRO A 48 -17.50 -2.46 14.79
N TYR A 49 -16.86 -2.32 13.63
CA TYR A 49 -17.46 -2.47 12.30
C TYR A 49 -18.48 -3.62 12.33
N ALA A 50 -19.73 -3.33 11.97
CA ALA A 50 -20.92 -4.16 12.22
C ALA A 50 -20.64 -5.66 12.03
N ALA A 51 -21.09 -6.49 12.98
CA ALA A 51 -20.64 -7.87 13.20
C ALA A 51 -20.96 -8.90 12.08
N THR A 52 -21.63 -8.49 11.00
CA THR A 52 -22.06 -9.40 9.92
C THR A 52 -21.52 -8.92 8.59
N THR A 53 -20.85 -9.81 7.85
CA THR A 53 -20.46 -9.55 6.46
C THR A 53 -21.74 -9.59 5.60
N PRO A 54 -22.04 -8.56 4.79
CA PRO A 54 -23.16 -8.59 3.86
C PRO A 54 -23.07 -9.77 2.88
N ALA A 55 -24.18 -10.10 2.22
CA ALA A 55 -24.15 -11.06 1.11
C ALA A 55 -23.63 -10.37 -0.16
N PRO A 56 -22.97 -11.08 -1.09
CA PRO A 56 -22.55 -10.49 -2.35
C PRO A 56 -23.73 -9.98 -3.18
N THR A 57 -23.47 -8.97 -4.02
CA THR A 57 -24.46 -8.34 -4.91
C THR A 57 -23.93 -8.26 -6.35
N ASP A 58 -24.77 -7.81 -7.29
CA ASP A 58 -24.40 -7.63 -8.70
C ASP A 58 -23.64 -6.32 -8.98
N ASP A 59 -23.19 -5.59 -7.94
CA ASP A 59 -22.51 -4.29 -8.05
C ASP A 59 -21.16 -4.31 -7.29
N PRO A 60 -20.16 -5.04 -7.81
CA PRO A 60 -18.88 -5.20 -7.13
C PRO A 60 -18.08 -3.90 -7.09
N ARG A 61 -17.38 -3.72 -5.96
CA ARG A 61 -16.54 -2.56 -5.64
C ARG A 61 -15.23 -3.01 -5.00
N VAL A 62 -14.15 -2.25 -5.20
CA VAL A 62 -12.84 -2.56 -4.58
C VAL A 62 -12.24 -1.34 -3.92
N LEU A 63 -11.73 -1.51 -2.70
CA LEU A 63 -10.82 -0.58 -2.06
C LEU A 63 -9.50 -1.30 -1.78
N LEU A 64 -8.40 -0.87 -2.42
CA LEU A 64 -7.05 -1.27 -2.06
C LEU A 64 -6.46 -0.25 -1.06
N ILE A 65 -6.00 -0.71 0.10
CA ILE A 65 -5.26 0.07 1.09
C ILE A 65 -3.82 -0.42 1.11
N GLY A 66 -2.89 0.45 0.72
CA GLY A 66 -1.46 0.20 0.77
C GLY A 66 -0.80 0.84 1.98
N LEU A 67 -0.15 0.02 2.81
CA LEU A 67 0.63 0.48 3.96
C LEU A 67 2.12 0.24 3.68
N ASP A 68 2.91 1.28 3.42
CA ASP A 68 4.31 1.12 2.99
C ASP A 68 5.21 0.58 4.10
N GLY A 69 6.04 -0.43 3.78
CA GLY A 69 7.11 -0.92 4.65
C GLY A 69 6.66 -1.63 5.93
N VAL A 70 5.46 -2.21 5.98
CA VAL A 70 4.95 -2.90 7.18
C VAL A 70 5.50 -4.32 7.29
N ARG A 71 6.39 -4.54 8.26
CA ARG A 71 6.73 -5.91 8.67
C ARG A 71 5.54 -6.63 9.35
N PRO A 72 5.14 -7.83 8.88
CA PRO A 72 4.01 -8.56 9.46
C PRO A 72 4.17 -8.97 10.94
N ASP A 73 5.40 -9.27 11.38
CA ASP A 73 5.68 -9.57 12.79
C ASP A 73 5.46 -8.36 13.69
N ARG A 74 5.75 -7.15 13.18
CA ARG A 74 5.54 -5.90 13.92
C ARG A 74 4.08 -5.47 13.91
N LEU A 75 3.36 -5.70 12.80
CA LEU A 75 1.91 -5.52 12.74
C LEU A 75 1.21 -6.34 13.83
N ALA A 76 1.57 -7.62 13.99
CA ALA A 76 1.01 -8.49 15.02
C ALA A 76 1.33 -8.09 16.47
N HIS A 77 2.29 -7.18 16.69
CA HIS A 77 2.65 -6.65 18.00
C HIS A 77 2.00 -5.29 18.31
N ALA A 78 1.54 -4.56 17.28
CA ALA A 78 0.89 -3.26 17.42
C ALA A 78 -0.59 -3.43 17.85
N GLN A 79 -1.18 -2.38 18.41
CA GLN A 79 -2.62 -2.35 18.70
C GLN A 79 -3.41 -1.97 17.45
N THR A 80 -3.85 -2.96 16.66
CA THR A 80 -4.55 -2.74 15.38
C THR A 80 -5.97 -3.33 15.36
N PRO A 81 -6.89 -2.85 16.22
CA PRO A 81 -8.22 -3.44 16.34
C PRO A 81 -9.06 -3.40 15.05
N ASN A 82 -8.85 -2.42 14.17
CA ASN A 82 -9.63 -2.31 12.93
C ASN A 82 -9.13 -3.30 11.87
N ILE A 83 -7.82 -3.41 11.68
CA ILE A 83 -7.19 -4.40 10.81
C ILE A 83 -7.50 -5.81 11.33
N ASP A 84 -7.41 -6.04 12.65
CA ASP A 84 -7.74 -7.33 13.27
C ASP A 84 -9.21 -7.72 13.01
N ALA A 85 -10.14 -6.75 13.09
CA ALA A 85 -11.54 -6.99 12.83
C ALA A 85 -11.83 -7.33 11.36
N LEU A 86 -11.10 -6.73 10.41
CA LEU A 86 -11.15 -7.07 8.99
C LEU A 86 -10.54 -8.44 8.71
N ALA A 87 -9.38 -8.74 9.29
CA ALA A 87 -8.69 -10.02 9.17
C ALA A 87 -9.56 -11.17 9.69
N ALA A 88 -10.24 -10.99 10.83
CA ALA A 88 -11.07 -12.00 11.47
C ALA A 88 -12.31 -12.40 10.65
N ARG A 89 -12.79 -11.55 9.74
CA ARG A 89 -13.96 -11.79 8.88
C ARG A 89 -13.61 -12.05 7.41
N GLY A 90 -12.34 -11.95 7.07
CA GLY A 90 -11.82 -12.04 5.72
C GLY A 90 -10.84 -13.20 5.56
N PHE A 91 -10.02 -13.10 4.52
CA PHE A 91 -8.80 -13.87 4.37
C PHE A 91 -7.61 -13.02 4.80
N TYR A 92 -6.76 -13.57 5.66
CA TYR A 92 -5.54 -12.93 6.10
C TYR A 92 -4.35 -13.90 6.00
N SER A 93 -3.26 -13.42 5.40
CA SER A 93 -1.98 -14.14 5.32
C SER A 93 -0.84 -13.24 5.80
N PRO A 94 -0.23 -13.51 6.96
CA PRO A 94 0.93 -12.78 7.46
C PRO A 94 2.27 -13.23 6.83
N ILE A 95 2.20 -14.19 5.90
CA ILE A 95 3.36 -14.81 5.24
C ILE A 95 3.34 -14.62 3.72
N ALA A 96 2.55 -13.65 3.23
CA ALA A 96 2.55 -13.31 1.81
C ALA A 96 3.96 -12.85 1.38
N GLN A 97 4.25 -12.94 0.09
CA GLN A 97 5.61 -12.76 -0.41
C GLN A 97 5.70 -11.66 -1.46
N THR A 98 6.65 -10.75 -1.27
CA THR A 98 7.14 -9.86 -2.32
C THR A 98 8.38 -10.48 -2.99
N ARG A 99 9.02 -9.73 -3.90
CA ARG A 99 10.24 -10.17 -4.57
C ARG A 99 11.29 -9.09 -4.57
N MET A 100 12.52 -9.52 -4.88
CA MET A 100 13.63 -8.62 -5.11
C MET A 100 13.41 -7.75 -6.36
N PRO A 101 13.84 -6.48 -6.33
CA PRO A 101 14.30 -5.76 -5.14
C PRO A 101 13.13 -5.39 -4.21
N THR A 102 13.31 -5.52 -2.90
CA THR A 102 12.32 -5.14 -1.86
C THR A 102 12.29 -3.62 -1.69
N VAL A 103 11.96 -2.92 -2.76
CA VAL A 103 11.96 -1.46 -2.91
C VAL A 103 10.56 -1.03 -3.37
N SER A 104 10.09 0.11 -2.88
CA SER A 104 8.70 0.53 -3.04
C SER A 104 8.26 0.68 -4.49
N GLY A 105 9.05 1.35 -5.34
CA GLY A 105 8.69 1.53 -6.75
C GLY A 105 8.38 0.22 -7.49
N PRO A 106 9.30 -0.77 -7.48
CA PRO A 106 9.07 -2.08 -8.06
C PRO A 106 7.89 -2.83 -7.43
N ALA A 107 7.78 -2.81 -6.10
CA ALA A 107 6.77 -3.58 -5.39
C ALA A 107 5.35 -3.01 -5.57
N TRP A 108 5.14 -1.70 -5.48
CA TRP A 108 3.84 -1.06 -5.76
C TRP A 108 3.42 -1.20 -7.23
N SER A 109 4.38 -1.11 -8.16
CA SER A 109 4.13 -1.39 -9.58
C SER A 109 3.69 -2.83 -9.80
N SER A 110 4.32 -3.78 -9.11
CA SER A 110 3.94 -5.18 -9.17
C SER A 110 2.57 -5.44 -8.54
N MET A 111 2.29 -4.79 -7.40
CA MET A 111 1.05 -4.98 -6.65
C MET A 111 -0.16 -4.51 -7.43
N THR A 112 -0.05 -3.33 -8.05
CA THR A 112 -1.15 -2.68 -8.74
C THR A 112 -1.26 -3.11 -10.21
N GLY A 113 -0.15 -3.51 -10.85
CA GLY A 113 -0.12 -3.96 -12.24
C GLY A 113 -0.38 -5.46 -12.44
N GLY A 114 -0.10 -6.28 -11.43
CA GLY A 114 -0.28 -7.74 -11.47
C GLY A 114 0.81 -8.51 -12.22
N VAL A 115 1.97 -7.89 -12.42
CA VAL A 115 3.15 -8.47 -13.08
C VAL A 115 4.43 -8.15 -12.32
N TRP A 116 5.48 -8.94 -12.48
CA TRP A 116 6.76 -8.67 -11.79
C TRP A 116 7.58 -7.55 -12.46
N SER A 117 8.61 -7.10 -11.76
CA SER A 117 9.48 -5.98 -12.15
C SER A 117 10.20 -6.19 -13.48
N GLU A 118 10.50 -7.43 -13.83
CA GLU A 118 11.06 -7.77 -15.14
C GLU A 118 10.08 -7.51 -16.29
N LYS A 119 8.77 -7.37 -16.02
CA LYS A 119 7.72 -7.05 -17.01
C LYS A 119 7.30 -5.60 -17.00
N HIS A 120 7.09 -4.96 -15.84
CA HIS A 120 6.71 -3.54 -15.81
C HIS A 120 7.91 -2.59 -15.89
N GLY A 121 9.16 -3.08 -15.81
CA GLY A 121 10.38 -2.31 -16.10
C GLY A 121 10.91 -1.43 -14.96
N VAL A 122 10.17 -1.32 -13.85
CA VAL A 122 10.58 -0.51 -12.69
C VAL A 122 11.42 -1.36 -11.75
N LEU A 123 12.70 -1.02 -11.59
CA LEU A 123 13.69 -1.76 -10.80
C LEU A 123 14.19 -0.97 -9.56
N GLY A 124 13.66 0.23 -9.32
CA GLY A 124 13.94 1.06 -8.16
C GLY A 124 12.93 2.20 -8.06
N ASN A 125 13.23 3.22 -7.26
CA ASN A 125 12.35 4.40 -7.09
C ASN A 125 12.49 5.45 -8.20
N ASP A 126 13.20 5.11 -9.28
CA ASP A 126 13.15 5.80 -10.57
C ASP A 126 12.29 4.95 -11.52
N PHE A 127 11.22 5.57 -12.02
CA PHE A 127 10.19 4.94 -12.82
C PHE A 127 10.41 5.17 -14.32
N SER A 128 11.50 5.84 -14.74
CA SER A 128 11.69 6.29 -16.12
C SER A 128 11.73 5.17 -17.17
N GLU A 129 12.07 3.93 -16.76
CA GLU A 129 12.13 2.74 -17.63
C GLU A 129 10.86 1.88 -17.54
N ASN A 130 9.77 2.43 -17.00
CA ASN A 130 8.50 1.71 -16.87
C ASN A 130 7.93 1.29 -18.24
N ARG A 131 7.04 0.29 -18.19
CA ARG A 131 6.23 -0.16 -19.33
C ARG A 131 4.75 -0.12 -18.98
N TYR A 132 4.29 0.97 -18.37
CA TYR A 132 2.90 1.08 -17.93
C TYR A 132 1.89 1.16 -19.09
N GLU A 133 2.32 1.47 -20.31
CA GLU A 133 1.47 1.30 -21.50
C GLU A 133 1.11 -0.17 -21.76
N GLU A 134 2.04 -1.11 -21.51
CA GLU A 134 1.80 -2.56 -21.68
C GLU A 134 1.23 -3.20 -20.40
N TYR A 135 1.68 -2.71 -19.23
CA TYR A 135 1.31 -3.24 -17.92
C TYR A 135 0.79 -2.12 -17.00
N PRO A 136 -0.39 -1.53 -17.31
CA PRO A 136 -0.98 -0.50 -16.47
C PRO A 136 -1.40 -1.06 -15.10
N ASP A 137 -1.49 -0.18 -14.11
CA ASP A 137 -2.15 -0.50 -12.85
C ASP A 137 -3.64 -0.85 -13.06
N PHE A 138 -4.25 -1.51 -12.09
CA PHE A 138 -5.62 -2.00 -12.23
C PHE A 138 -6.67 -0.88 -12.36
N LEU A 139 -6.46 0.32 -11.78
CA LEU A 139 -7.39 1.44 -11.96
C LEU A 139 -7.31 1.97 -13.39
N THR A 140 -6.10 2.25 -13.86
CA THR A 140 -5.87 2.66 -15.26
C THR A 140 -6.42 1.62 -16.25
N ARG A 141 -6.27 0.32 -15.95
CA ARG A 141 -6.81 -0.75 -16.78
C ARG A 141 -8.33 -0.73 -16.85
N LEU A 142 -9.03 -0.45 -15.74
CA LEU A 142 -10.49 -0.32 -15.74
C LEU A 142 -10.93 0.80 -16.68
N GLU A 143 -10.31 1.98 -16.58
CA GLU A 143 -10.62 3.13 -17.44
C GLU A 143 -10.34 2.85 -18.93
N GLN A 144 -9.25 2.12 -19.22
CA GLN A 144 -8.95 1.72 -20.60
C GLN A 144 -9.94 0.71 -21.19
N LEU A 145 -10.59 -0.09 -20.33
CA LEU A 145 -11.57 -1.08 -20.75
C LEU A 145 -12.92 -0.44 -21.05
N ASP A 146 -13.40 0.43 -20.15
CA ASP A 146 -14.72 1.06 -20.25
C ASP A 146 -14.83 2.30 -19.35
N ALA A 147 -14.32 3.45 -19.81
CA ALA A 147 -14.35 4.71 -19.07
C ALA A 147 -15.76 5.26 -18.78
N ASP A 148 -16.81 4.74 -19.44
CA ASP A 148 -18.19 5.14 -19.16
C ASP A 148 -18.79 4.31 -18.00
N ARG A 149 -18.17 3.19 -17.66
CA ARG A 149 -18.63 2.26 -16.61
C ARG A 149 -18.00 2.53 -15.26
N TRP A 150 -16.73 2.87 -15.23
CA TRP A 150 -15.96 2.92 -13.99
C TRP A 150 -15.90 4.35 -13.43
N ASN A 151 -15.73 4.42 -12.11
CA ASN A 151 -15.39 5.67 -11.43
C ASN A 151 -14.24 5.36 -10.47
N THR A 152 -13.04 5.74 -10.86
CA THR A 152 -11.81 5.33 -10.18
C THR A 152 -11.25 6.43 -9.27
N LEU A 153 -10.74 6.01 -8.10
CA LEU A 153 -10.17 6.89 -7.09
C LEU A 153 -8.74 6.47 -6.74
N ALA A 154 -7.81 7.40 -6.76
CA ALA A 154 -6.47 7.23 -6.20
C ALA A 154 -6.15 8.36 -5.21
N VAL A 155 -5.73 8.00 -4.00
CA VAL A 155 -5.23 8.94 -2.98
C VAL A 155 -3.83 8.52 -2.58
N LEU A 156 -2.85 9.38 -2.86
CA LEU A 156 -1.43 9.05 -2.81
C LEU A 156 -0.67 10.16 -2.06
N ASP A 157 0.20 9.80 -1.12
CA ASP A 157 1.13 10.74 -0.47
C ASP A 157 2.61 10.61 -0.87
N TRP A 158 2.93 9.63 -1.72
CA TRP A 158 4.25 9.53 -2.37
C TRP A 158 4.18 9.98 -3.84
N PRO A 159 4.77 11.14 -4.21
CA PRO A 159 4.61 11.73 -5.54
C PRO A 159 4.95 10.83 -6.74
N PRO A 160 5.98 9.95 -6.72
CA PRO A 160 6.27 9.05 -7.84
C PRO A 160 5.11 8.15 -8.25
N LEU A 161 4.22 7.79 -7.33
CA LEU A 161 3.04 6.98 -7.65
C LEU A 161 2.03 7.75 -8.51
N GLY A 162 1.92 9.07 -8.35
CA GLY A 162 0.87 9.88 -8.98
C GLY A 162 1.36 10.91 -9.99
N THR A 163 2.65 11.21 -10.04
CA THR A 163 3.25 12.30 -10.86
C THR A 163 4.37 11.80 -11.78
N THR A 164 4.73 12.62 -12.77
CA THR A 164 5.82 12.35 -13.72
C THR A 164 7.22 12.70 -13.21
N ASN A 165 7.36 13.25 -11.99
CA ASN A 165 8.61 13.83 -11.51
C ASN A 165 9.78 12.85 -11.38
N ALA A 166 9.49 11.56 -11.26
CA ALA A 166 10.49 10.48 -11.16
C ALA A 166 10.30 9.42 -12.27
N GLY A 167 9.83 9.84 -13.45
CA GLY A 167 9.58 8.93 -14.58
C GLY A 167 8.25 8.17 -14.52
N GLY A 168 7.40 8.49 -13.54
CA GLY A 168 6.02 8.00 -13.47
C GLY A 168 5.07 8.76 -14.41
N PRO A 169 3.77 8.83 -14.10
CA PRO A 169 3.13 8.30 -12.89
C PRO A 169 2.93 6.78 -12.98
N MET A 170 2.92 6.11 -11.83
CA MET A 170 2.44 4.72 -11.76
C MET A 170 0.93 4.65 -12.02
N ILE A 171 0.17 5.54 -11.37
CA ILE A 171 -1.27 5.68 -11.56
C ILE A 171 -1.51 6.80 -12.58
N SER A 172 -2.04 6.43 -13.74
CA SER A 172 -2.28 7.33 -14.89
C SER A 172 -3.18 8.53 -14.55
N ASP A 173 -3.12 9.58 -15.37
CA ASP A 173 -4.07 10.71 -15.35
C ASP A 173 -5.45 10.34 -15.93
N THR A 174 -5.63 9.10 -16.41
CA THR A 174 -6.92 8.59 -16.87
C THR A 174 -7.87 8.23 -15.73
N VAL A 175 -7.35 8.04 -14.51
CA VAL A 175 -8.17 7.80 -13.30
C VAL A 175 -9.02 9.03 -13.00
N ASP A 176 -10.32 8.83 -12.72
CA ASP A 176 -11.30 9.93 -12.61
C ASP A 176 -10.98 10.93 -11.51
N THR A 177 -10.65 10.41 -10.33
CA THR A 177 -10.28 11.24 -9.17
C THR A 177 -8.92 10.82 -8.67
N LYS A 178 -7.93 11.71 -8.82
CA LYS A 178 -6.59 11.51 -8.30
C LYS A 178 -6.20 12.64 -7.35
N VAL A 179 -5.99 12.29 -6.08
CA VAL A 179 -5.51 13.19 -5.02
C VAL A 179 -4.06 12.85 -4.74
N ILE A 180 -3.18 13.84 -4.93
CA ILE A 180 -1.74 13.68 -4.68
C ILE A 180 -1.34 14.70 -3.62
N ILE A 181 -0.90 14.18 -2.49
CA ILE A 181 -0.33 14.94 -1.39
C ILE A 181 1.17 14.70 -1.43
N ASN A 182 1.98 15.75 -1.26
CA ASN A 182 3.43 15.60 -1.35
C ASN A 182 4.04 15.43 0.04
N GLY A 183 4.18 14.17 0.48
CA GLY A 183 4.82 13.81 1.75
C GLY A 183 6.26 14.28 1.87
N ASP A 184 7.00 14.39 0.76
CA ASP A 184 8.37 14.89 0.75
C ASP A 184 8.45 16.39 1.10
N VAL A 185 7.35 17.14 0.90
CA VAL A 185 7.27 18.58 1.17
C VAL A 185 6.68 18.86 2.55
N ILE A 186 5.61 18.16 2.94
CA ILE A 186 4.88 18.47 4.18
C ILE A 186 5.20 17.51 5.34
N GLY A 187 5.94 16.44 5.07
CA GLY A 187 6.17 15.35 6.01
C GLY A 187 5.06 14.30 5.96
N TYR A 188 5.46 13.02 6.00
CA TYR A 188 4.54 11.89 5.86
C TYR A 188 3.48 11.75 6.96
N PRO A 189 3.70 12.10 8.24
CA PRO A 189 2.61 12.07 9.22
C PRO A 189 1.46 13.02 8.87
N GLU A 190 1.77 14.20 8.32
CA GLU A 190 0.75 15.14 7.87
C GLU A 190 0.14 14.71 6.54
N ALA A 191 0.95 14.12 5.65
CA ALA A 191 0.49 13.62 4.37
C ALA A 191 -0.49 12.47 4.52
N ASP A 192 -0.16 11.43 5.30
CA ASP A 192 -1.05 10.33 5.66
C ASP A 192 -2.37 10.84 6.25
N ALA A 193 -2.32 11.83 7.15
CA ALA A 193 -3.53 12.42 7.74
C ALA A 193 -4.43 13.09 6.69
N ARG A 194 -3.84 13.82 5.74
CA ARG A 194 -4.57 14.43 4.61
C ARG A 194 -5.09 13.37 3.63
N SER A 195 -4.29 12.34 3.34
CA SER A 195 -4.67 11.21 2.47
C SER A 195 -5.88 10.51 3.05
N CYS A 196 -5.83 10.16 4.33
CA CYS A 196 -6.92 9.48 4.99
C CYS A 196 -8.20 10.33 5.04
N ASN A 197 -8.10 11.62 5.36
CA ASN A 197 -9.27 12.52 5.37
C ASN A 197 -9.88 12.68 3.98
N ALA A 198 -9.06 12.77 2.92
CA ALA A 198 -9.54 12.86 1.55
C ALA A 198 -10.21 11.57 1.11
N ALA A 199 -9.58 10.42 1.36
CA ALA A 199 -10.13 9.11 1.04
C ALA A 199 -11.46 8.85 1.76
N GLU A 200 -11.53 9.12 3.07
CA GLU A 200 -12.77 9.00 3.86
C GLU A 200 -13.91 9.84 3.26
N ALA A 201 -13.65 11.11 2.98
CA ALA A 201 -14.65 12.02 2.42
C ALA A 201 -15.12 11.60 1.02
N LEU A 202 -14.19 11.21 0.15
CA LEU A 202 -14.50 10.82 -1.24
C LEU A 202 -15.25 9.49 -1.27
N LEU A 203 -14.80 8.49 -0.52
CA LEU A 203 -15.50 7.21 -0.37
C LEU A 203 -16.89 7.37 0.24
N ALA A 204 -17.13 8.36 1.11
CA ALA A 204 -18.45 8.59 1.69
C ALA A 204 -19.41 9.35 0.75
N THR A 205 -18.90 10.12 -0.22
CA THR A 205 -19.72 11.11 -0.94
C THR A 205 -19.77 10.96 -2.44
N GLN A 206 -18.80 10.29 -3.04
CA GLN A 206 -18.76 10.05 -4.49
C GLN A 206 -19.21 8.63 -4.83
N GLU A 207 -19.68 8.44 -6.05
CA GLU A 207 -19.77 7.09 -6.60
C GLU A 207 -18.35 6.62 -6.93
N VAL A 208 -17.92 5.52 -6.33
CA VAL A 208 -16.56 4.98 -6.55
C VAL A 208 -16.71 3.50 -6.81
N HIS A 209 -16.13 3.03 -7.91
CA HIS A 209 -16.11 1.63 -8.30
C HIS A 209 -14.85 0.91 -7.79
N ALA A 210 -13.71 1.59 -7.92
CA ALA A 210 -12.42 1.04 -7.53
C ALA A 210 -11.53 2.16 -6.98
N ALA A 211 -10.92 1.91 -5.82
CA ALA A 211 -10.09 2.88 -5.13
C ALA A 211 -8.71 2.29 -4.76
N PHE A 212 -7.68 3.13 -4.78
CA PHE A 212 -6.38 2.89 -4.17
C PHE A 212 -6.03 4.02 -3.20
N VAL A 213 -5.77 3.68 -1.94
CA VAL A 213 -5.30 4.60 -0.90
C VAL A 213 -3.94 4.13 -0.43
N TYR A 214 -2.93 4.97 -0.59
CA TYR A 214 -1.56 4.71 -0.16
C TYR A 214 -1.23 5.57 1.07
N LEU A 215 -0.56 4.96 2.06
CA LEU A 215 -0.06 5.62 3.27
C LEU A 215 1.43 5.29 3.45
N GLY A 216 2.29 6.31 3.33
CA GLY A 216 3.75 6.14 3.32
C GLY A 216 4.46 6.33 4.67
N ASN A 217 3.79 6.85 5.69
CA ASN A 217 4.49 7.24 6.93
C ASN A 217 5.12 6.08 7.70
N ILE A 218 4.60 4.86 7.60
CA ILE A 218 5.13 3.72 8.35
C ILE A 218 6.56 3.38 7.90
N ASP A 219 6.81 3.34 6.59
CA ASP A 219 8.14 3.14 6.03
C ASP A 219 9.10 4.26 6.47
N VAL A 220 8.69 5.52 6.33
CA VAL A 220 9.48 6.70 6.72
C VAL A 220 9.81 6.71 8.22
N ALA A 221 8.85 6.41 9.08
CA ALA A 221 9.08 6.28 10.52
C ALA A 221 10.09 5.17 10.80
N GLY A 222 9.98 4.08 10.06
CA GLY A 222 10.90 2.98 10.09
C GLY A 222 12.33 3.38 9.72
N HIS A 223 12.52 4.02 8.57
CA HIS A 223 13.82 4.49 8.09
C HIS A 223 14.50 5.44 9.06
N ASN A 224 13.73 6.36 9.65
CA ASN A 224 14.25 7.36 10.58
C ASN A 224 14.64 6.78 11.94
N THR A 225 14.18 5.57 12.27
CA THR A 225 14.37 4.98 13.60
C THR A 225 14.84 3.52 13.52
N SER A 226 13.93 2.55 13.57
CA SER A 226 14.15 1.12 13.38
C SER A 226 12.79 0.41 13.26
N SER A 227 12.77 -0.87 12.91
CA SER A 227 11.50 -1.65 12.94
C SER A 227 10.98 -1.94 14.36
N PHE A 228 11.76 -1.67 15.40
CA PHE A 228 11.43 -1.96 16.80
C PHE A 228 11.18 -0.71 17.64
N SER A 229 11.19 0.47 17.02
CA SER A 229 10.96 1.74 17.71
C SER A 229 9.48 1.92 18.12
N ALA A 230 9.26 2.86 19.05
CA ALA A 230 7.91 3.27 19.40
C ALA A 230 7.27 4.03 18.25
N GLU A 231 8.04 4.86 17.54
CA GLU A 231 7.59 5.68 16.41
C GLU A 231 7.07 4.84 15.25
N TYR A 232 7.74 3.72 14.94
CA TYR A 232 7.28 2.78 13.92
C TYR A 232 6.00 2.05 14.35
N THR A 233 5.91 1.64 15.61
CA THR A 233 4.68 1.05 16.18
C THR A 233 3.52 2.05 16.18
N GLU A 234 3.75 3.30 16.61
CA GLU A 234 2.75 4.37 16.61
C GLU A 234 2.26 4.69 15.19
N ALA A 235 3.13 4.63 14.17
CA ALA A 235 2.72 4.82 12.78
C ALA A 235 1.78 3.70 12.30
N ILE A 236 2.06 2.44 12.67
CA ILE A 236 1.16 1.30 12.38
C ILE A 236 -0.20 1.49 13.07
N GLU A 237 -0.20 1.83 14.37
CA GLU A 237 -1.44 2.04 15.14
C GLU A 237 -2.26 3.24 14.62
N TRP A 238 -1.58 4.28 14.14
CA TRP A 238 -2.24 5.42 13.49
C TRP A 238 -2.90 4.99 12.17
N ALA A 239 -2.19 4.21 11.34
CA ALA A 239 -2.73 3.70 10.09
C ALA A 239 -3.92 2.76 10.31
N ASP A 240 -3.92 1.95 11.37
CA ASP A 240 -5.10 1.17 11.78
C ASP A 240 -6.32 2.07 12.06
N GLY A 241 -6.12 3.18 12.76
CA GLY A 241 -7.17 4.18 12.95
C GLY A 241 -7.70 4.73 11.62
N CYS A 242 -6.83 4.97 10.63
CA CYS A 242 -7.26 5.34 9.28
C CYS A 242 -8.09 4.24 8.61
N VAL A 243 -7.62 2.98 8.65
CA VAL A 243 -8.34 1.81 8.12
C VAL A 243 -9.75 1.72 8.70
N GLY A 244 -9.92 1.93 10.02
CA GLY A 244 -11.22 1.95 10.66
C GLY A 244 -12.16 3.01 10.08
N ARG A 245 -11.66 4.22 9.82
CA ARG A 245 -12.45 5.30 9.19
C ARG A 245 -12.86 4.97 7.76
N LEU A 246 -11.95 4.40 6.96
CA LEU A 246 -12.27 4.00 5.59
C LEU A 246 -13.31 2.87 5.57
N ALA A 247 -13.17 1.88 6.45
CA ALA A 247 -14.16 0.80 6.59
C ALA A 247 -15.53 1.34 7.02
N GLU A 248 -15.58 2.28 7.98
CA GLU A 248 -16.82 2.93 8.41
C GLU A 248 -17.47 3.73 7.28
N ALA A 249 -16.68 4.47 6.49
CA ALA A 249 -17.18 5.18 5.32
C ALA A 249 -17.86 4.23 4.33
N LEU A 250 -17.29 3.04 4.10
CA LEU A 250 -17.90 2.00 3.27
C LEU A 250 -19.15 1.38 3.90
N ALA A 251 -19.18 1.15 5.22
CA ALA A 251 -20.39 0.68 5.91
C ALA A 251 -21.56 1.67 5.83
N GLY A 252 -21.29 2.96 5.63
CA GLY A 252 -22.31 3.98 5.41
C GLY A 252 -22.90 3.98 3.98
N ARG A 253 -22.36 3.19 3.06
CA ARG A 253 -22.79 3.12 1.65
C ARG A 253 -23.97 2.14 1.49
N PRO A 254 -24.71 2.20 0.36
CA PRO A 254 -25.82 1.29 0.13
C PRO A 254 -25.41 -0.19 0.20
N ASP A 255 -26.22 -1.02 0.87
CA ASP A 255 -26.01 -2.48 0.95
C ASP A 255 -25.96 -3.18 -0.43
N SER A 256 -26.40 -2.49 -1.49
CA SER A 256 -26.30 -2.98 -2.86
C SER A 256 -24.88 -3.00 -3.39
N GLU A 257 -23.93 -2.27 -2.79
CA GLU A 257 -22.54 -2.24 -3.23
C GLU A 257 -21.71 -3.34 -2.55
N ASP A 258 -21.17 -4.27 -3.33
CA ASP A 258 -20.36 -5.38 -2.82
C ASP A 258 -18.88 -4.99 -2.74
N TRP A 259 -18.50 -4.35 -1.64
CA TRP A 259 -17.12 -3.93 -1.39
C TRP A 259 -16.21 -5.08 -0.97
N LEU A 260 -15.11 -5.22 -1.70
CA LEU A 260 -13.92 -5.96 -1.29
C LEU A 260 -12.82 -4.97 -0.86
N ILE A 261 -12.45 -5.02 0.41
CA ILE A 261 -11.27 -4.33 0.93
C ILE A 261 -10.07 -5.26 0.76
N LEU A 262 -9.13 -4.86 -0.08
CA LEU A 262 -7.80 -5.46 -0.18
C LEU A 262 -6.81 -4.60 0.60
N MET A 263 -5.90 -5.22 1.34
CA MET A 263 -4.87 -4.50 2.05
C MET A 263 -3.57 -5.30 2.09
N SER A 264 -2.46 -4.60 1.86
CA SER A 264 -1.15 -5.20 1.86
C SER A 264 -0.07 -4.14 2.09
N THR A 265 1.16 -4.62 2.08
CA THR A 265 2.39 -3.84 2.14
C THR A 265 3.32 -4.37 1.06
N ASP A 266 4.14 -3.49 0.52
CA ASP A 266 4.97 -3.70 -0.65
C ASP A 266 6.26 -4.46 -0.33
N HIS A 267 6.84 -4.18 0.85
CA HIS A 267 7.97 -4.91 1.40
C HIS A 267 7.95 -4.95 2.93
N GLY A 268 8.65 -5.93 3.49
CA GLY A 268 9.08 -5.85 4.88
C GLY A 268 10.39 -5.07 5.02
N ARG A 269 11.09 -5.19 6.15
CA ARG A 269 12.27 -4.37 6.48
C ARG A 269 13.24 -5.09 7.41
N THR A 270 14.52 -4.74 7.36
CA THR A 270 15.54 -5.18 8.33
C THR A 270 15.26 -4.63 9.74
N PRO A 271 15.81 -5.22 10.82
CA PRO A 271 15.62 -4.71 12.18
C PRO A 271 16.00 -3.24 12.38
N GLU A 272 17.12 -2.81 11.79
CA GLU A 272 17.64 -1.45 11.82
C GLU A 272 16.80 -0.50 10.97
N GLY A 273 16.01 -1.05 10.07
CA GLY A 273 14.97 -0.35 9.38
C GLY A 273 15.23 0.03 7.93
N GLY A 274 16.31 -0.49 7.35
CA GLY A 274 16.51 -0.47 5.90
C GLY A 274 15.73 -1.59 5.20
N HIS A 275 15.66 -1.52 3.88
CA HIS A 275 15.10 -2.54 3.00
C HIS A 275 15.81 -2.49 1.63
N GLY A 276 15.41 -3.34 0.68
CA GLY A 276 16.00 -3.46 -0.66
C GLY A 276 16.83 -4.73 -0.87
N GLY A 277 17.04 -5.51 0.18
CA GLY A 277 17.71 -6.82 0.20
C GLY A 277 16.75 -8.02 0.20
N ASP A 278 17.34 -9.21 0.24
CA ASP A 278 16.66 -10.51 0.09
C ASP A 278 16.46 -11.24 1.43
N SER A 279 16.55 -10.54 2.57
CA SER A 279 16.28 -11.16 3.86
C SER A 279 14.82 -11.63 3.96
N PRO A 280 14.54 -12.70 4.73
CA PRO A 280 13.17 -13.14 4.97
C PRO A 280 12.26 -12.02 5.52
N GLU A 281 12.80 -11.14 6.35
CA GLU A 281 12.09 -10.00 6.93
C GLU A 281 11.75 -8.92 5.90
N GLU A 282 12.52 -8.78 4.83
CA GLU A 282 12.25 -7.86 3.72
C GLU A 282 11.27 -8.45 2.70
N LEU A 283 11.35 -9.76 2.46
CA LEU A 283 10.51 -10.48 1.48
C LEU A 283 9.11 -10.81 2.00
N THR A 284 8.94 -10.90 3.32
CA THR A 284 7.66 -11.28 3.94
C THR A 284 6.79 -10.05 4.15
N ILE A 285 5.61 -10.08 3.52
CA ILE A 285 4.56 -9.06 3.58
C ILE A 285 3.27 -9.68 4.12
N PHE A 286 2.27 -8.86 4.44
CA PHE A 286 0.93 -9.34 4.76
C PHE A 286 -0.02 -9.15 3.57
N TYR A 287 -1.06 -9.98 3.51
CA TYR A 287 -2.16 -9.85 2.57
C TYR A 287 -3.47 -10.00 3.32
N LEU A 288 -4.42 -9.11 3.05
CA LEU A 288 -5.76 -9.13 3.61
C LEU A 288 -6.78 -8.91 2.51
N ALA A 289 -7.83 -9.72 2.52
CA ALA A 289 -9.05 -9.51 1.74
C ALA A 289 -10.25 -9.60 2.66
N ALA A 290 -11.06 -8.55 2.78
CA ALA A 290 -12.24 -8.50 3.64
C ALA A 290 -13.47 -8.03 2.85
N GLY A 291 -14.59 -8.71 3.01
CA GLY A 291 -15.82 -8.46 2.25
C GLY A 291 -16.63 -9.73 2.07
N ALA A 292 -17.80 -9.62 1.45
CA ALA A 292 -18.69 -10.77 1.20
C ALA A 292 -18.04 -11.82 0.30
N ALA A 293 -17.15 -11.38 -0.58
CA ALA A 293 -16.38 -12.24 -1.47
C ALA A 293 -15.23 -13.00 -0.79
N ALA A 294 -14.78 -12.56 0.38
CA ALA A 294 -13.56 -13.09 1.00
C ALA A 294 -13.72 -14.55 1.47
N ASN A 295 -12.69 -15.36 1.19
CA ASN A 295 -12.62 -16.78 1.55
C ASN A 295 -11.62 -17.02 2.69
N PRO A 296 -12.07 -17.12 3.95
CA PRO A 296 -11.20 -17.36 5.10
C PRO A 296 -10.48 -18.72 5.04
N GLU A 297 -10.96 -19.67 4.22
CA GLU A 297 -10.41 -21.02 4.10
C GLU A 297 -9.32 -21.14 3.01
N GLU A 298 -8.89 -20.02 2.41
CA GLU A 298 -7.79 -20.00 1.44
C GLU A 298 -6.49 -20.50 2.08
N LYS A 299 -5.76 -21.37 1.36
CA LYS A 299 -4.54 -22.02 1.85
C LYS A 299 -3.30 -21.65 1.05
N ARG A 300 -3.48 -21.05 -0.13
CA ARG A 300 -2.37 -20.60 -0.96
C ARG A 300 -1.71 -19.39 -0.29
N VAL A 301 -0.39 -19.32 -0.36
CA VAL A 301 0.36 -18.13 0.04
C VAL A 301 0.23 -17.07 -1.06
N PRO A 302 -0.28 -15.87 -0.76
CA PRO A 302 -0.36 -14.77 -1.72
C PRO A 302 1.01 -14.19 -2.02
N THR A 303 1.10 -13.59 -3.20
CA THR A 303 2.24 -12.79 -3.63
C THR A 303 1.79 -11.38 -4.01
N THR A 304 2.72 -10.42 -4.04
CA THR A 304 2.43 -9.02 -4.37
C THR A 304 1.57 -8.87 -5.63
N VAL A 305 1.90 -9.60 -6.71
CA VAL A 305 1.18 -9.53 -7.99
C VAL A 305 -0.26 -10.09 -7.96
N ASP A 306 -0.65 -10.82 -6.91
CA ASP A 306 -2.00 -11.38 -6.79
C ASP A 306 -3.05 -10.33 -6.46
N VAL A 307 -2.65 -9.17 -5.89
CA VAL A 307 -3.56 -8.10 -5.47
C VAL A 307 -4.37 -7.56 -6.65
N ALA A 308 -3.71 -7.07 -7.71
CA ALA A 308 -4.38 -6.53 -8.88
C ALA A 308 -5.31 -7.56 -9.57
N VAL A 309 -4.88 -8.82 -9.66
CA VAL A 309 -5.69 -9.87 -10.29
C VAL A 309 -6.91 -10.20 -9.46
N THR A 310 -6.78 -10.19 -8.13
CA THR A 310 -7.90 -10.36 -7.20
C THR A 310 -8.90 -9.21 -7.32
N ALA A 311 -8.42 -7.95 -7.37
CA ALA A 311 -9.27 -6.79 -7.57
C ALA A 311 -10.08 -6.87 -8.88
N LEU A 312 -9.41 -7.13 -10.01
CA LEU A 312 -10.05 -7.25 -11.32
C LEU A 312 -11.06 -8.42 -11.35
N THR A 313 -10.73 -9.54 -10.71
CA THR A 313 -11.63 -10.70 -10.65
C THR A 313 -12.89 -10.37 -9.85
N HIS A 314 -12.76 -9.73 -8.69
CA HIS A 314 -13.92 -9.31 -7.88
C HIS A 314 -14.84 -8.35 -8.65
N LEU A 315 -14.26 -7.42 -9.42
CA LEU A 315 -14.99 -6.47 -10.27
C LEU A 315 -15.68 -7.13 -11.49
N GLY A 316 -15.56 -8.45 -11.66
CA GLY A 316 -16.12 -9.19 -12.78
C GLY A 316 -15.43 -8.88 -14.11
N VAL A 317 -14.18 -8.38 -14.08
CA VAL A 317 -13.39 -8.12 -15.28
C VAL A 317 -12.87 -9.44 -15.84
N ALA A 318 -13.20 -9.73 -17.09
CA ALA A 318 -12.63 -10.86 -17.81
C ALA A 318 -11.14 -10.61 -18.06
N ILE A 319 -10.28 -11.42 -17.44
CA ILE A 319 -8.82 -11.32 -17.60
C ILE A 319 -8.42 -11.79 -19.00
N ASP A 320 -7.93 -10.88 -19.83
CA ASP A 320 -7.40 -11.21 -21.16
C ASP A 320 -6.03 -11.91 -21.01
N PRO A 321 -5.85 -13.14 -21.53
CA PRO A 321 -4.56 -13.82 -21.55
C PRO A 321 -3.43 -13.00 -22.20
N ALA A 322 -3.75 -12.06 -23.10
CA ALA A 322 -2.78 -11.18 -23.74
C ALA A 322 -2.10 -10.21 -22.76
N TRP A 323 -2.73 -9.89 -21.63
CA TRP A 323 -2.14 -9.06 -20.58
C TRP A 323 -0.97 -9.76 -19.87
N LYS A 324 -0.87 -11.10 -20.01
CA LYS A 324 0.22 -11.91 -19.44
C LYS A 324 0.47 -11.61 -17.96
N LEU A 325 -0.59 -11.44 -17.17
CA LEU A 325 -0.48 -11.21 -15.72
C LEU A 325 0.25 -12.40 -15.05
N ASP A 326 1.09 -12.10 -14.06
CA ASP A 326 1.79 -13.12 -13.27
C ASP A 326 0.99 -13.56 -12.05
N GLY A 327 0.13 -12.67 -11.56
CA GLY A 327 -0.74 -12.95 -10.42
C GLY A 327 -1.94 -13.82 -10.76
N ARG A 328 -2.67 -14.17 -9.72
CA ARG A 328 -3.94 -14.90 -9.78
C ARG A 328 -4.91 -14.37 -8.73
N ALA A 329 -6.20 -14.57 -8.95
CA ALA A 329 -7.19 -14.34 -7.92
C ALA A 329 -6.92 -15.25 -6.70
N ILE A 330 -6.91 -14.65 -5.51
CA ILE A 330 -6.64 -15.35 -4.26
C ILE A 330 -7.48 -14.79 -3.12
N GLY A 331 -7.90 -15.67 -2.20
CA GLY A 331 -8.70 -15.25 -1.06
C GLY A 331 -10.15 -14.89 -1.39
N LEU A 332 -10.66 -15.30 -2.56
CA LEU A 332 -12.06 -15.15 -2.97
C LEU A 332 -12.81 -16.49 -2.89
N ARG A 333 -14.13 -16.43 -2.63
CA ARG A 333 -15.03 -17.60 -2.64
C ARG A 333 -15.22 -18.09 -4.08
N ALA A 334 -15.39 -19.41 -4.23
CA ALA A 334 -15.61 -20.01 -5.56
C ALA A 334 -16.97 -19.60 -6.13
N GLY A 335 -17.00 -19.26 -7.42
CA GLY A 335 -18.24 -18.94 -8.15
C GLY A 335 -18.59 -17.46 -8.20
N GLN A 336 -17.65 -16.59 -7.81
CA GLN A 336 -17.62 -15.18 -8.20
C GLN A 336 -16.63 -14.98 -9.34
#